data_AF-A0ABD3C297-F1
#
_entry.id   AF-A0ABD3C297-F1
#
_cell.length_a   1.000
_cell.length_b   1.000
_cell.length_c   1.000
_cell.angle_alpha   90.00
_cell.angle_beta   90.00
_cell.angle_gamma   90.00
#
_symmetry.space_group_name_H-M   'P 1'
#
loop_
_entity.id
_entity.type
_entity.pdbx_description
1 polymer ?
#
loop_
_entity_poly.entity_id
_entity_poly.type
_entity_poly.pdbx_seq_one_letter_code
_entity_poly.pdbx_strand_id
1 'polypeptide(L)'
;MSLGGGAVPYYSDIIAIGAFAAMKRGIVVSCSAGNDGPVRESVSNVAPWIMTVGAGTIYRDFPAFATLGSGKNFEGQSLYSGKGMGVVVKLAGGVGMILANTLGDSHLLPAVAFGVKFGHMIRKYVNSTKNPTAVLSFGGTVVNVKPSPVVAAFSSRAPNIVTPEILKPDLIGPGVNILAAWPDNMSPTQLAIDNRTTKFNIFSGTS
;
A
#
# COMPACT_ATOMS: atom_id res chain seq x y z
N MET A 1 1.31 -2.80 17.70
CA MET A 1 0.82 -4.09 17.22
C MET A 1 0.30 -3.89 15.82
N SER A 2 0.96 -4.56 14.90
CA SER A 2 0.72 -4.48 13.47
C SER A 2 -0.29 -5.54 13.02
N LEU A 3 -1.42 -5.57 13.71
CA LEU A 3 -2.48 -6.57 13.58
C LEU A 3 -3.81 -5.93 13.98
N GLY A 4 -4.89 -6.46 13.44
CA GLY A 4 -6.24 -6.03 13.76
C GLY A 4 -7.27 -7.03 13.25
N GLY A 5 -8.50 -6.88 13.72
CA GLY A 5 -9.69 -7.51 13.16
C GLY A 5 -10.80 -6.47 13.07
N GLY A 6 -11.96 -6.87 12.56
CA GLY A 6 -13.13 -5.98 12.53
C GLY A 6 -13.46 -5.43 13.91
N ALA A 7 -13.99 -4.21 13.97
CA ALA A 7 -14.40 -3.61 15.22
C ALA A 7 -15.59 -4.38 15.82
N VAL A 8 -15.35 -5.03 16.96
CA VAL A 8 -16.35 -5.79 17.73
C VAL A 8 -16.41 -5.24 19.16
N PRO A 9 -17.45 -5.56 19.95
CA PRO A 9 -17.51 -5.14 21.35
C PRO A 9 -16.25 -5.52 22.14
N TYR A 10 -15.76 -4.62 23.00
CA TYR A 10 -14.44 -4.72 23.63
C TYR A 10 -14.20 -6.01 24.44
N TYR A 11 -15.25 -6.59 25.02
CA TYR A 11 -15.17 -7.84 25.78
C TYR A 11 -14.99 -9.10 24.90
N SER A 12 -15.17 -8.97 23.58
CA SER A 12 -14.94 -10.02 22.58
C SER A 12 -13.72 -9.73 21.70
N ASP A 13 -13.07 -8.59 21.89
CA ASP A 13 -11.86 -8.19 21.17
C ASP A 13 -10.62 -8.55 22.00
N ILE A 14 -9.91 -9.59 21.58
CA ILE A 14 -8.69 -10.06 22.26
C ILE A 14 -7.58 -9.00 22.32
N ILE A 15 -7.51 -8.10 21.33
CA ILE A 15 -6.55 -7.01 21.29
C ILE A 15 -6.96 -5.95 22.32
N ALA A 16 -8.25 -5.61 22.39
CA ALA A 16 -8.77 -4.68 23.38
C ALA A 16 -8.55 -5.18 24.82
N ILE A 17 -8.87 -6.44 25.10
CA ILE A 17 -8.68 -7.05 26.43
C ILE A 17 -7.20 -7.05 26.83
N GLY A 18 -6.32 -7.51 25.94
CA GLY A 18 -4.87 -7.52 26.19
C GLY A 18 -4.30 -6.11 26.40
N ALA A 19 -4.73 -5.15 25.57
CA ALA A 19 -4.30 -3.76 25.68
C ALA A 19 -4.79 -3.10 26.98
N PHE A 20 -5.98 -3.44 27.46
CA PHE A 20 -6.49 -2.94 28.73
C PHE A 20 -5.64 -3.41 29.91
N ALA A 21 -5.23 -4.68 29.90
CA ALA A 21 -4.35 -5.23 30.93
C ALA A 21 -2.96 -4.57 30.90
N ALA A 22 -2.42 -4.26 29.72
CA ALA A 22 -1.17 -3.51 29.58
C ALA A 22 -1.30 -2.07 30.10
N MET A 23 -2.37 -1.37 29.72
CA MET A 23 -2.64 0.02 30.13
C MET A 23 -2.80 0.13 31.65
N LYS A 24 -3.45 -0.84 32.30
CA LYS A 24 -3.54 -0.92 33.78
C LYS A 24 -2.19 -0.97 34.48
N ARG A 25 -1.13 -1.37 33.77
CA ARG A 25 0.26 -1.40 34.26
C ARG A 25 1.11 -0.24 33.74
N GLY A 26 0.48 0.78 33.16
CA GLY A 26 1.18 1.96 32.62
C GLY A 26 1.89 1.72 31.29
N ILE A 27 1.57 0.63 30.58
CA ILE A 27 2.16 0.30 29.28
C ILE A 27 1.23 0.76 28.17
N VAL A 28 1.68 1.71 27.35
CA VAL A 28 0.93 2.22 26.19
C VAL A 28 0.98 1.20 25.05
N VAL A 29 -0.18 0.99 24.40
CA VAL A 29 -0.31 0.06 23.28
C VAL A 29 -0.66 0.85 22.02
N SER A 30 0.25 0.86 21.05
CA SER A 30 -0.01 1.36 19.71
C SER A 30 -0.54 0.23 18.83
N CYS A 31 -1.57 0.45 18.03
CA CYS A 31 -2.08 -0.50 17.04
C CYS A 31 -2.36 0.17 15.70
N SER A 32 -2.34 -0.61 14.62
CA SER A 32 -2.68 -0.14 13.29
C SER A 32 -4.19 0.11 13.13
N ALA A 33 -4.57 1.09 12.31
CA ALA A 33 -5.97 1.42 12.03
C ALA A 33 -6.65 0.41 11.08
N GLY A 34 -5.88 -0.32 10.27
CA GLY A 34 -6.38 -1.19 9.21
C GLY A 34 -6.16 -0.62 7.81
N ASN A 35 -6.28 -1.50 6.80
CA ASN A 35 -6.02 -1.18 5.39
C ASN A 35 -7.27 -1.31 4.50
N ASP A 36 -8.47 -1.21 5.09
CA ASP A 36 -9.76 -1.39 4.43
C ASP A 36 -10.44 -0.05 4.04
N GLY A 37 -9.67 1.04 4.09
CA GLY A 37 -10.07 2.33 3.54
C GLY A 37 -10.23 2.29 2.01
N PRO A 38 -10.85 3.32 1.41
CA PRO A 38 -11.26 4.58 2.01
C PRO A 38 -12.70 4.57 2.56
N VAL A 39 -13.33 3.39 2.62
CA VAL A 39 -14.72 3.25 3.06
C VAL A 39 -14.86 3.70 4.51
N ARG A 40 -15.95 4.41 4.82
CA ARG A 40 -16.32 4.81 6.19
C ARG A 40 -16.47 3.58 7.08
N GLU A 41 -16.23 3.71 8.39
CA GLU A 41 -16.43 2.62 9.39
C GLU A 41 -15.50 1.41 9.22
N SER A 42 -14.35 1.59 8.57
CA SER A 42 -13.37 0.52 8.34
C SER A 42 -12.27 0.45 9.41
N VAL A 43 -12.24 1.40 10.37
CA VAL A 43 -11.21 1.47 11.40
C VAL A 43 -11.32 0.32 12.40
N SER A 44 -10.17 -0.31 12.67
CA SER A 44 -9.98 -1.39 13.63
C SER A 44 -9.28 -0.88 14.90
N ASN A 45 -9.16 -1.74 15.93
CA ASN A 45 -8.43 -1.43 17.16
C ASN A 45 -8.95 -0.14 17.84
N VAL A 46 -10.28 -0.02 17.94
CA VAL A 46 -10.97 1.22 18.29
C VAL A 46 -11.12 1.47 19.80
N ALA A 47 -10.56 0.59 20.64
CA ALA A 47 -10.69 0.73 22.09
C ALA A 47 -10.04 2.03 22.60
N PRO A 48 -10.62 2.71 23.61
CA PRO A 48 -10.14 4.02 24.07
C PRO A 48 -8.71 4.00 24.63
N TRP A 49 -8.26 2.86 25.16
CA TRP A 49 -6.92 2.66 25.73
C TRP A 49 -5.89 2.18 24.70
N ILE A 50 -6.26 2.10 23.42
CA ILE A 50 -5.34 1.79 22.32
C ILE A 50 -5.05 3.08 21.56
N MET A 51 -3.78 3.31 21.22
CA MET A 51 -3.38 4.35 20.28
C MET A 51 -3.41 3.80 18.84
N THR A 52 -4.47 4.10 18.12
CA THR A 52 -4.79 3.64 16.76
C THR A 52 -4.16 4.55 15.72
N VAL A 53 -3.28 4.00 14.89
CA VAL A 53 -2.43 4.75 13.95
C VAL A 53 -2.85 4.50 12.49
N GLY A 54 -3.24 5.57 11.79
CA GLY A 54 -3.47 5.56 10.34
C GLY A 54 -2.19 5.75 9.53
N ALA A 55 -2.25 5.44 8.24
CA ALA A 55 -1.11 5.51 7.32
C ALA A 55 -1.17 6.78 6.46
N GLY A 56 -0.07 7.49 6.39
CA GLY A 56 0.13 8.66 5.55
C GLY A 56 1.35 8.54 4.65
N THR A 57 1.36 9.32 3.58
CA THR A 57 2.53 9.51 2.71
C THR A 57 3.61 10.32 3.41
N ILE A 58 4.84 10.18 2.93
CA ILE A 58 5.98 11.03 3.29
C ILE A 58 6.40 11.88 2.09
N TYR A 59 7.34 12.80 2.27
CA TYR A 59 7.83 13.71 1.23
C TYR A 59 8.73 13.00 0.19
N ARG A 60 8.47 11.73 -0.08
CA ARG A 60 9.30 10.83 -0.88
C ARG A 60 8.41 9.92 -1.72
N ASP A 61 8.74 9.79 -3.00
CA ASP A 61 8.03 8.91 -3.93
C ASP A 61 9.01 8.20 -4.89
N PHE A 62 8.50 7.20 -5.59
CA PHE A 62 9.20 6.39 -6.57
C PHE A 62 8.51 6.43 -7.93
N PRO A 63 8.66 7.55 -8.66
CA PRO A 63 8.00 7.71 -9.94
C PRO A 63 8.56 6.70 -10.94
N ALA A 64 7.67 6.17 -11.75
CA ALA A 64 8.01 5.36 -12.91
C ALA A 64 7.19 5.83 -14.11
N PHE A 65 7.76 5.70 -15.29
CA PHE A 65 7.20 6.26 -16.50
C PHE A 65 6.98 5.17 -17.54
N ALA A 66 5.91 5.29 -18.31
CA ALA A 66 5.71 4.52 -19.53
C ALA A 66 5.67 5.46 -20.73
N THR A 67 6.71 5.38 -21.56
CA THR A 67 6.76 6.09 -22.84
C THR A 67 6.28 5.15 -23.94
N LEU A 68 5.14 5.50 -24.56
CA LEU A 68 4.58 4.74 -25.68
C LEU A 68 5.37 5.03 -26.96
N GLY A 69 5.34 4.12 -27.94
CA GLY A 69 5.94 4.33 -29.26
C GLY A 69 5.33 5.49 -30.05
N SER A 70 4.20 6.04 -29.60
CA SER A 70 3.64 7.31 -30.10
C SER A 70 4.36 8.56 -29.57
N GLY A 71 5.35 8.41 -28.70
CA GLY A 71 6.05 9.51 -28.02
C GLY A 71 5.34 10.03 -26.76
N LYS A 72 4.12 9.56 -26.45
CA LYS A 72 3.41 9.95 -25.23
C LYS A 72 4.05 9.32 -24.01
N ASN A 73 4.43 10.16 -23.04
CA ASN A 73 4.95 9.73 -21.76
C ASN A 73 3.88 9.84 -20.66
N PHE A 74 3.75 8.79 -19.85
CA PHE A 74 2.84 8.75 -18.71
C PHE A 74 3.64 8.54 -17.44
N GLU A 75 3.25 9.26 -16.38
CA GLU A 75 3.82 9.12 -15.04
C GLU A 75 2.90 8.23 -14.19
N GLY A 76 3.52 7.28 -13.49
CA GLY A 76 2.89 6.32 -12.62
C GLY A 76 3.85 5.91 -11.50
N GLN A 77 3.55 4.79 -10.84
CA GLN A 77 4.35 4.26 -9.74
C GLN A 77 4.70 2.80 -9.99
N SER A 78 5.94 2.41 -9.67
CA SER A 78 6.43 1.04 -9.86
C SER A 78 6.58 0.27 -8.55
N LEU A 79 6.48 0.94 -7.40
CA LEU A 79 6.74 0.35 -6.10
C LEU A 79 5.49 0.40 -5.25
N TYR A 80 4.99 -0.79 -4.94
CA TYR A 80 4.09 -1.07 -3.83
C TYR A 80 4.14 -2.58 -3.58
N SER A 81 3.54 -3.09 -2.52
CA SER A 81 3.63 -4.48 -2.09
C SER A 81 2.26 -5.10 -1.84
N GLY A 82 1.83 -5.93 -2.79
CA GLY A 82 0.61 -6.71 -2.74
C GLY A 82 0.75 -7.94 -3.63
N LYS A 83 -0.20 -8.88 -3.56
CA LYS A 83 -0.20 -10.13 -4.33
C LYS A 83 -0.52 -9.82 -5.79
N GLY A 84 0.49 -9.33 -6.52
CA GLY A 84 0.29 -8.72 -7.83
C GLY A 84 0.05 -9.72 -8.96
N MET A 85 -0.71 -9.28 -9.96
CA MET A 85 -0.93 -9.96 -11.25
C MET A 85 0.36 -10.23 -12.05
N GLY A 86 1.50 -9.69 -11.60
CA GLY A 86 2.80 -9.85 -12.26
C GLY A 86 3.24 -11.30 -12.42
N VAL A 87 2.79 -12.21 -11.54
CA VAL A 87 3.03 -13.66 -11.69
C VAL A 87 2.36 -14.18 -12.95
N VAL A 88 1.10 -13.85 -13.17
CA VAL A 88 0.31 -14.31 -14.33
C VAL A 88 0.95 -13.80 -15.62
N VAL A 89 1.36 -12.53 -15.64
CA VAL A 89 2.05 -11.95 -16.81
C VAL A 89 3.39 -12.64 -17.06
N LYS A 90 4.16 -12.96 -16.00
CA LYS A 90 5.42 -13.71 -16.12
C LYS A 90 5.20 -15.11 -16.69
N LEU A 91 4.21 -15.83 -16.18
CA LEU A 91 3.86 -17.17 -16.63
C LEU A 91 3.36 -17.19 -18.09
N ALA A 92 2.72 -16.11 -18.53
CA ALA A 92 2.33 -15.91 -19.93
C ALA A 92 3.49 -15.50 -20.86
N GLY A 93 4.73 -15.45 -20.37
CA GLY A 93 5.91 -15.05 -21.14
C GLY A 93 6.09 -13.54 -21.29
N GLY A 94 5.33 -12.73 -20.55
CA GLY A 94 5.46 -11.28 -20.54
C GLY A 94 6.80 -10.81 -19.94
N VAL A 95 7.37 -9.76 -20.52
CA VAL A 95 8.65 -9.16 -20.10
C VAL A 95 8.48 -7.95 -19.18
N GLY A 96 7.27 -7.42 -19.08
CA GLY A 96 6.91 -6.26 -18.26
C GLY A 96 5.40 -6.09 -18.17
N MET A 97 4.94 -5.19 -17.30
CA MET A 97 3.50 -4.98 -17.09
C MET A 97 3.16 -3.48 -16.94
N ILE A 98 2.12 -3.04 -17.63
CA ILE A 98 1.46 -1.76 -17.40
C ILE A 98 0.13 -2.04 -16.72
N LEU A 99 -0.03 -1.60 -15.47
CA LEU A 99 -1.23 -1.83 -14.69
C LEU A 99 -2.10 -0.57 -14.65
N ALA A 100 -3.37 -0.68 -15.00
CA ALA A 100 -4.35 0.40 -14.89
C ALA A 100 -5.13 0.28 -13.57
N ASN A 101 -4.44 0.44 -12.44
CA ASN A 101 -5.05 0.37 -11.11
C ASN A 101 -4.47 1.46 -10.19
N THR A 102 -5.27 1.90 -9.21
CA THR A 102 -4.92 2.94 -8.23
C THR A 102 -4.01 2.45 -7.10
N LEU A 103 -3.79 1.14 -7.01
CA LEU A 103 -2.91 0.52 -6.02
C LEU A 103 -1.83 -0.27 -6.77
N GLY A 104 -0.57 0.07 -6.53
CA GLY A 104 0.54 -0.73 -7.06
C GLY A 104 0.60 -2.08 -6.34
N ASP A 105 1.30 -3.06 -6.90
CA ASP A 105 1.68 -4.29 -6.18
C ASP A 105 3.18 -4.56 -6.36
N SER A 106 3.72 -5.52 -5.61
CA SER A 106 5.12 -5.92 -5.80
C SER A 106 5.14 -6.91 -6.94
N HIS A 107 5.99 -6.63 -7.92
CA HIS A 107 5.98 -7.36 -9.17
C HIS A 107 7.30 -8.11 -9.38
N LEU A 108 7.18 -9.32 -9.95
CA LEU A 108 8.31 -10.11 -10.44
C LEU A 108 8.95 -9.52 -11.70
N LEU A 109 8.17 -8.70 -12.40
CA LEU A 109 8.55 -8.06 -13.64
C LEU A 109 8.63 -6.55 -13.45
N PRO A 110 9.44 -5.85 -14.25
CA PRO A 110 9.35 -4.40 -14.38
C PRO A 110 7.91 -4.00 -14.68
N ALA A 111 7.33 -3.15 -13.83
CA ALA A 111 5.92 -2.80 -13.94
C ALA A 111 5.67 -1.36 -13.53
N VAL A 112 4.71 -0.71 -14.19
CA VAL A 112 4.25 0.63 -13.81
C VAL A 112 2.74 0.63 -13.70
N ALA A 113 2.26 1.07 -12.53
CA ALA A 113 0.86 1.27 -12.25
C ALA A 113 0.46 2.72 -12.52
N PHE A 114 -0.70 2.89 -13.16
CA PHE A 114 -1.29 4.18 -13.49
C PHE A 114 -2.76 4.20 -13.08
N GLY A 115 -3.26 5.40 -12.79
CA GLY A 115 -4.70 5.61 -12.61
C GLY A 115 -5.52 5.22 -13.84
N VAL A 116 -6.80 4.88 -13.62
CA VAL A 116 -7.75 4.37 -14.64
C VAL A 116 -7.80 5.24 -15.90
N LYS A 117 -7.73 6.57 -15.75
CA LYS A 117 -7.71 7.53 -16.86
C LYS A 117 -6.56 7.26 -17.85
N PHE A 118 -5.36 7.01 -17.33
CA PHE A 118 -4.19 6.69 -18.15
C PHE A 118 -4.34 5.31 -18.78
N GLY A 119 -4.88 4.33 -18.04
CA GLY A 119 -5.19 3.00 -18.57
C GLY A 119 -6.07 3.04 -19.82
N HIS A 120 -7.10 3.89 -19.85
CA HIS A 120 -7.95 4.06 -21.03
C HIS A 120 -7.18 4.64 -22.23
N MET A 121 -6.27 5.58 -22.00
CA MET A 121 -5.45 6.16 -23.08
C MET A 121 -4.46 5.14 -23.65
N ILE A 122 -3.84 4.33 -22.80
CA ILE A 122 -2.93 3.27 -23.22
C ILE A 122 -3.70 2.20 -24.00
N ARG A 123 -4.88 1.79 -23.52
CA ARG A 123 -5.76 0.87 -24.26
C ARG A 123 -6.14 1.40 -25.64
N LYS A 124 -6.47 2.69 -25.75
CA LYS A 124 -6.75 3.34 -27.04
C LYS A 124 -5.54 3.31 -27.96
N TYR A 125 -4.34 3.54 -27.42
CA TYR A 125 -3.09 3.46 -28.19
C TYR A 125 -2.84 2.04 -28.72
N VAL A 126 -2.96 1.02 -27.86
CA VAL A 126 -2.78 -0.39 -28.26
C VAL A 126 -3.69 -0.76 -29.43
N ASN A 127 -4.93 -0.26 -29.45
CA ASN A 127 -5.88 -0.52 -30.53
C ASN A 127 -5.66 0.35 -31.78
N SER A 128 -4.85 1.40 -31.71
CA SER A 128 -4.63 2.35 -32.81
C SER A 128 -3.48 1.98 -33.74
N THR A 129 -2.61 1.05 -33.34
CA THR A 129 -1.44 0.62 -34.13
C THR A 129 -1.34 -0.90 -34.15
N LYS A 130 -0.82 -1.45 -35.25
CA LYS A 130 -0.59 -2.90 -35.38
C LYS A 130 0.60 -3.38 -34.53
N ASN A 131 1.56 -2.49 -34.24
CA ASN A 131 2.78 -2.80 -33.50
C ASN A 131 2.93 -1.84 -32.30
N PRO A 132 2.10 -1.98 -31.25
CA PRO A 132 2.21 -1.13 -30.07
C PRO A 132 3.51 -1.45 -29.32
N THR A 133 4.24 -0.40 -28.96
CA THR A 133 5.48 -0.50 -28.17
C THR A 133 5.41 0.46 -26.99
N ALA A 134 6.10 0.10 -25.91
CA ALA A 134 6.25 0.94 -24.74
C ALA A 134 7.61 0.68 -24.09
N VAL A 135 8.21 1.73 -23.55
CA VAL A 135 9.43 1.69 -22.75
C VAL A 135 9.07 2.09 -21.33
N LEU A 136 9.48 1.27 -20.37
CA LEU A 136 9.33 1.58 -18.94
C LEU A 136 10.65 2.19 -18.44
N SER A 137 10.57 3.32 -17.74
CA SER A 137 11.71 3.93 -17.08
C SER A 137 11.40 4.21 -15.61
N PHE A 138 12.43 4.13 -14.76
CA PHE A 138 12.29 4.25 -13.31
C PHE A 138 13.05 5.48 -12.85
N GLY A 139 12.35 6.43 -12.24
CA GLY A 139 12.93 7.72 -11.80
C GLY A 139 13.74 7.63 -10.51
N GLY A 140 13.86 6.44 -9.91
CA GLY A 140 14.53 6.27 -8.63
C GLY A 140 13.74 6.90 -7.47
N THR A 141 14.47 7.35 -6.45
CA THR A 141 13.85 8.03 -5.30
C THR A 141 13.79 9.53 -5.55
N VAL A 142 12.59 10.10 -5.51
CA VAL A 142 12.37 11.54 -5.55
C VAL A 142 11.95 12.01 -4.16
N VAL A 143 12.53 13.13 -3.71
CA VAL A 143 12.22 13.77 -2.43
C VAL A 143 11.57 15.14 -2.65
N ASN A 144 11.00 15.73 -1.60
CA ASN A 144 10.26 16.99 -1.62
C ASN A 144 8.92 16.93 -2.38
N VAL A 145 8.29 15.76 -2.41
CA VAL A 145 6.96 15.58 -3.00
C VAL A 145 5.90 16.31 -2.18
N LYS A 146 5.04 17.09 -2.85
CA LYS A 146 3.95 17.86 -2.24
C LYS A 146 2.62 17.58 -2.95
N PRO A 147 1.48 17.57 -2.23
CA PRO A 147 1.34 17.74 -0.78
C PRO A 147 1.84 16.52 0.00
N SER A 148 2.37 16.74 1.20
CA SER A 148 2.78 15.68 2.12
C SER A 148 2.73 16.18 3.58
N PRO A 149 2.20 15.39 4.54
CA PRO A 149 1.61 14.06 4.35
C PRO A 149 0.20 14.12 3.73
N VAL A 150 -0.20 13.04 3.06
CA VAL A 150 -1.57 12.78 2.62
C VAL A 150 -2.00 11.43 3.18
N VAL A 151 -3.23 11.33 3.68
CA VAL A 151 -3.73 10.05 4.22
C VAL A 151 -3.82 9.03 3.10
N ALA A 152 -3.20 7.87 3.28
CA ALA A 152 -3.20 6.81 2.28
C ALA A 152 -4.63 6.34 1.99
N ALA A 153 -4.96 6.08 0.73
CA ALA A 153 -6.31 5.69 0.34
C ALA A 153 -6.79 4.43 1.09
N PHE A 154 -5.89 3.44 1.23
CA PHE A 154 -6.15 2.20 1.97
C PHE A 154 -6.27 2.39 3.48
N SER A 155 -5.78 3.48 4.07
CA SER A 155 -5.86 3.66 5.53
C SER A 155 -7.32 3.67 5.96
N SER A 156 -7.69 2.76 6.86
CA SER A 156 -9.05 2.64 7.37
C SER A 156 -9.57 3.94 8.01
N ARG A 157 -10.89 4.13 7.98
CA ARG A 157 -11.58 5.38 8.29
C ARG A 157 -12.57 5.25 9.43
N ALA A 158 -12.73 6.38 10.13
CA ALA A 158 -13.76 6.64 11.13
C ALA A 158 -15.20 6.42 10.59
N PRO A 159 -16.23 6.43 11.47
CA PRO A 159 -16.20 6.53 12.93
C PRO A 159 -15.82 5.21 13.62
N ASN A 160 -15.56 5.32 14.93
CA ASN A 160 -15.56 4.18 15.84
C ASN A 160 -16.99 3.64 15.98
N ILE A 161 -17.24 2.42 15.51
CA ILE A 161 -18.60 1.83 15.55
C ILE A 161 -18.98 1.27 16.93
N VAL A 162 -18.03 1.10 17.85
CA VAL A 162 -18.28 0.58 19.20
C VAL A 162 -18.59 1.72 20.18
N THR A 163 -17.90 2.85 20.04
CA THR A 163 -18.12 4.05 20.85
C THR A 163 -17.95 5.30 19.96
N PRO A 164 -19.01 5.70 19.22
CA PRO A 164 -18.94 6.78 18.24
C PRO A 164 -18.50 8.15 18.80
N GLU A 165 -18.67 8.35 20.10
CA GLU A 165 -18.25 9.55 20.83
C GLU A 165 -16.73 9.69 20.90
N ILE A 166 -15.98 8.60 20.70
CA ILE A 166 -14.52 8.57 20.73
C ILE A 166 -14.00 8.46 19.29
N LEU A 167 -13.42 9.56 18.80
CA LEU A 167 -12.87 9.63 17.45
C LEU A 167 -11.68 8.67 17.27
N LYS A 168 -11.68 7.99 16.12
CA LYS A 168 -10.61 7.08 15.67
C LYS A 168 -10.39 7.24 14.16
N PRO A 169 -9.18 7.01 13.61
CA PRO A 169 -7.92 6.76 14.32
C PRO A 169 -7.42 8.00 15.09
N ASP A 170 -6.49 7.83 16.03
CA ASP A 170 -6.02 8.94 16.89
C ASP A 170 -4.99 9.83 16.19
N LEU A 171 -4.15 9.24 15.34
CA LEU A 171 -3.10 9.97 14.62
C LEU A 171 -2.73 9.28 13.30
N ILE A 172 -1.97 10.00 12.47
CA ILE A 172 -1.44 9.50 11.20
C ILE A 172 0.08 9.44 11.30
N GLY A 173 0.66 8.32 10.90
CA GLY A 173 2.12 8.14 10.79
C GLY A 173 2.56 7.83 9.36
N PRO A 174 3.87 7.93 9.05
CA PRO A 174 4.44 7.39 7.82
C PRO A 174 4.11 5.92 7.64
N GLY A 175 3.33 5.59 6.60
CA GLY A 175 2.91 4.21 6.31
C GLY A 175 2.85 3.88 4.83
N VAL A 176 3.31 4.77 3.95
CA VAL A 176 3.39 4.53 2.51
C VAL A 176 4.84 4.51 2.09
N ASN A 177 5.21 3.47 1.36
CA ASN A 177 6.54 3.28 0.78
C ASN A 177 7.62 3.35 1.86
N ILE A 178 7.52 2.54 2.91
CA ILE A 178 8.47 2.52 4.01
C ILE A 178 9.55 1.47 3.74
N LEU A 179 10.81 1.89 3.71
CA LEU A 179 11.96 1.01 3.60
C LEU A 179 12.30 0.46 4.99
N ALA A 180 12.30 -0.86 5.14
CA ALA A 180 12.62 -1.54 6.39
C ALA A 180 13.46 -2.80 6.14
N ALA A 181 14.04 -3.36 7.21
CA ALA A 181 14.78 -4.62 7.15
C ALA A 181 13.89 -5.77 6.68
N TRP A 182 14.48 -6.70 5.95
CA TRP A 182 13.79 -7.85 5.34
C TRP A 182 14.57 -9.14 5.58
N PRO A 183 13.90 -10.28 5.85
CA PRO A 183 14.59 -11.55 6.06
C PRO A 183 15.33 -12.02 4.80
N ASP A 184 16.58 -12.45 4.95
CA ASP A 184 17.43 -12.93 3.85
C ASP A 184 16.86 -14.20 3.18
N ASN A 185 16.02 -14.96 3.88
CA ASN A 185 15.40 -16.20 3.41
C ASN A 185 13.99 -16.00 2.82
N MET A 186 13.54 -14.76 2.64
CA MET A 186 12.22 -14.44 2.12
C MET A 186 12.30 -13.57 0.88
N SER A 187 11.52 -13.91 -0.14
CA SER A 187 11.50 -13.14 -1.37
C SER A 187 10.82 -11.78 -1.17
N PRO A 188 11.23 -10.73 -1.90
CA PRO A 188 10.62 -9.41 -1.75
C PRO A 188 9.11 -9.38 -2.02
N THR A 189 8.64 -10.28 -2.87
CA THR A 189 7.21 -10.41 -3.21
C THR A 189 6.47 -11.39 -2.29
N GLN A 190 7.17 -12.12 -1.42
CA GLN A 190 6.66 -13.25 -0.63
C GLN A 190 6.07 -14.41 -1.46
N LEU A 191 6.38 -14.45 -2.76
CA LEU A 191 5.92 -15.51 -3.66
C LEU A 191 6.97 -16.62 -3.74
N ALA A 192 6.52 -17.87 -3.77
CA ALA A 192 7.39 -19.05 -3.87
C ALA A 192 8.17 -19.11 -5.21
N ILE A 193 7.66 -18.47 -6.27
CA ILE A 193 8.33 -18.39 -7.57
C ILE A 193 9.41 -17.30 -7.63
N ASP A 194 9.43 -16.39 -6.65
CA ASP A 194 10.41 -15.31 -6.58
C ASP A 194 11.66 -15.78 -5.83
N ASN A 195 12.75 -16.04 -6.55
CA ASN A 195 14.01 -16.47 -5.94
C ASN A 195 14.93 -15.31 -5.54
N ARG A 196 14.48 -14.05 -5.67
CA ARG A 196 15.28 -12.89 -5.26
C ARG A 196 15.37 -12.82 -3.74
N THR A 197 16.48 -12.29 -3.24
CA THR A 197 16.70 -12.00 -1.81
C THR A 197 17.16 -10.56 -1.64
N THR A 198 16.77 -9.93 -0.54
CA THR A 198 17.18 -8.56 -0.22
C THR A 198 17.24 -8.37 1.29
N LYS A 199 18.17 -7.53 1.75
CA LYS A 199 18.29 -7.13 3.17
C LYS A 199 17.24 -6.10 3.58
N PHE A 200 16.68 -5.40 2.60
CA PHE A 200 15.69 -4.34 2.81
C PHE A 200 14.57 -4.43 1.79
N ASN A 201 13.36 -4.12 2.21
CA ASN A 201 12.21 -4.09 1.33
C ASN A 201 11.33 -2.87 1.61
N ILE A 202 10.48 -2.53 0.64
CA ILE A 202 9.59 -1.39 0.71
C ILE A 202 8.16 -1.91 0.76
N PHE A 203 7.47 -1.60 1.85
CA PHE A 203 6.06 -1.93 2.05
C PHE A 203 5.24 -0.70 2.39
N SER A 204 3.94 -0.81 2.18
CA SER A 204 2.96 0.18 2.60
C SER A 204 1.86 -0.50 3.38
N GLY A 205 1.36 0.20 4.39
CA GLY A 205 0.29 -0.25 5.25
C GLY A 205 0.19 0.63 6.49
N THR A 206 -0.94 0.53 7.15
CA THR A 206 -0.98 0.77 8.60
C THR A 206 -0.29 -0.36 9.34
N SER A 207 -0.16 -1.53 8.67
CA SER A 207 0.30 -2.86 9.10
C SER A 207 0.28 -2.98 10.59
#